data_AF-A0AAE7CNE3-F1
#
_entry.id   AF-A0AAE7CNE3-F1
#
_cell.length_a   1.000
_cell.length_b   1.000
_cell.length_c   1.000
_cell.angle_alpha   90.00
_cell.angle_beta   90.00
_cell.angle_gamma   90.00
#
_symmetry.space_group_name_H-M   'P 1'
#
loop_
_entity.id
_entity.type
_entity.pdbx_description
1 polymer ?
#
loop_
_entity_poly.entity_id
_entity_poly.type
_entity_poly.pdbx_seq_one_letter_code
_entity_poly.pdbx_strand_id
1 'polypeptide(L)' 'MASDITLPAQQGPGLYYVSSEQPDGTTTVTRIDRQPPDDPRERALCRALLLHALAELDRANRSHP' A
#
# COMPACT_ATOMS: atom_id res chain seq x y z
N MET A 1 7.06 -15.50 -11.54
CA MET A 1 5.79 -16.12 -11.09
C MET A 1 5.28 -15.25 -9.96
N ALA A 2 4.00 -14.88 -9.93
CA ALA A 2 3.46 -14.13 -8.80
C ALA A 2 3.35 -15.09 -7.61
N SER A 3 4.17 -14.87 -6.58
CA SER A 3 4.10 -15.61 -5.34
C SER A 3 2.87 -15.14 -4.56
N ASP A 4 1.97 -16.05 -4.20
CA ASP A 4 0.82 -15.69 -3.36
C ASP A 4 1.29 -15.32 -1.96
N ILE A 5 1.13 -14.04 -1.61
CA ILE A 5 1.45 -13.52 -0.27
C ILE A 5 0.17 -13.53 0.56
N THR A 6 0.09 -14.44 1.54
CA THR A 6 -1.03 -14.51 2.48
C THR A 6 -0.63 -13.90 3.81
N LEU A 7 -1.33 -12.84 4.23
CA LEU A 7 -1.12 -12.18 5.52
C LEU A 7 -2.35 -12.38 6.42
N PRO A 8 -2.18 -12.86 7.66
CA PRO A 8 -3.29 -12.95 8.59
C PRO A 8 -3.84 -11.55 8.90
N ALA A 9 -5.15 -11.37 8.78
CA ALA A 9 -5.84 -10.13 9.09
C ALA A 9 -5.86 -9.92 10.61
N GLN A 10 -4.77 -9.37 11.16
CA GLN A 10 -4.61 -9.32 12.62
C GLN A 10 -5.46 -8.21 13.27
N GLN A 11 -5.77 -7.10 12.56
CA GLN A 11 -6.52 -5.96 13.13
C GLN A 11 -7.18 -5.09 12.04
N GLY A 12 -8.27 -5.57 11.43
CA GLY A 12 -9.08 -4.77 10.47
C GLY A 12 -8.41 -4.52 9.11
N PRO A 13 -8.97 -3.61 8.28
CA PRO A 13 -8.40 -3.28 6.99
C PRO A 13 -7.01 -2.63 7.16
N GLY A 14 -6.08 -3.03 6.31
CA GLY A 14 -4.71 -2.51 6.31
C GLY A 14 -4.26 -2.18 4.90
N LEU A 15 -3.42 -1.16 4.79
CA LEU A 15 -2.72 -0.82 3.56
C LEU A 15 -1.32 -1.43 3.60
N TYR A 16 -0.99 -2.18 2.56
CA TYR A 16 0.26 -2.90 2.44
C TYR A 16 0.98 -2.51 1.16
N TYR A 17 2.28 -2.30 1.29
CA TYR A 17 3.22 -2.18 0.18
C TYR A 17 4.01 -3.48 0.08
N VAL A 18 4.07 -4.05 -1.11
CA VAL A 18 4.88 -5.23 -1.41
C VAL A 18 6.04 -4.75 -2.26
N SER A 19 7.27 -4.92 -1.77
CA SER A 19 8.47 -4.54 -2.50
C SER A 19 8.65 -5.39 -3.76
N SER A 20 9.54 -4.94 -4.65
CA SER A 20 10.05 -5.86 -5.68
C SER A 20 10.82 -7.00 -5.02
N GLU A 21 10.87 -8.15 -5.70
CA GLU A 21 11.72 -9.28 -5.29
C GLU A 21 13.17 -8.82 -5.24
N GLN A 22 13.81 -9.03 -4.10
CA GLN A 22 15.21 -8.70 -3.87
C GLN A 22 16.11 -9.77 -4.53
N PRO A 23 17.41 -9.49 -4.76
CA PRO A 23 18.33 -10.43 -5.40
C PRO A 23 18.50 -11.77 -4.68
N ASP A 24 18.16 -11.83 -3.39
CA ASP A 24 18.16 -13.05 -2.56
C ASP A 24 16.85 -13.84 -2.65
N GLY A 25 15.91 -13.43 -3.52
CA GLY A 25 14.60 -14.04 -3.70
C GLY A 25 13.58 -13.65 -2.63
N THR A 26 13.91 -12.71 -1.74
CA THR A 26 12.98 -12.27 -0.69
C THR A 26 12.09 -11.13 -1.17
N THR A 27 10.89 -11.03 -0.61
CA THR A 27 9.99 -9.89 -0.83
C THR A 27 9.60 -9.32 0.52
N THR A 28 9.72 -8.00 0.67
CA THR A 28 9.34 -7.32 1.91
C THR A 28 7.90 -6.81 1.79
N VAL A 29 7.11 -7.06 2.83
CA VAL A 29 5.74 -6.53 2.93
C VAL A 29 5.67 -5.55 4.07
N THR A 30 5.42 -4.29 3.74
CA THR A 30 5.36 -3.19 4.70
C THR A 30 3.93 -2.72 4.87
N ARG A 31 3.48 -2.64 6.13
CA ARG A 31 2.15 -2.12 6.46
C ARG A 31 2.20 -0.58 6.52
N ILE A 32 1.93 0.06 5.38
CA ILE A 32 2.17 1.49 5.15
C ILE A 32 1.22 2.44 5.90
N ASP A 33 0.13 1.92 6.45
CA ASP A 33 -0.74 2.66 7.36
C ASP A 33 -0.10 2.86 8.77
N ARG A 34 0.91 2.05 9.13
CA ARG A 34 1.60 2.13 10.42
C ARG A 34 3.04 2.57 10.31
N GLN A 35 3.73 2.12 9.26
CA GLN A 35 5.13 2.42 9.04
C GLN A 35 5.37 2.68 7.56
N PRO A 36 5.85 3.86 7.17
CA PRO A 36 6.15 4.14 5.77
C PRO A 36 7.36 3.31 5.29
N PRO A 37 7.47 3.01 3.99
CA PRO A 37 8.66 2.38 3.43
C PRO A 37 9.93 3.21 3.67
N ASP A 38 11.06 2.54 3.85
CA ASP A 38 12.35 3.18 4.10
C ASP A 38 12.85 3.93 2.86
N ASP A 39 12.67 3.34 1.68
CA ASP A 39 13.06 3.97 0.41
C ASP A 39 12.24 5.26 0.17
N PRO A 40 12.90 6.43 -0.05
CA PRO A 40 12.23 7.69 -0.27
C PRO A 40 11.32 7.73 -1.51
N ARG A 41 11.69 7.04 -2.58
CA ARG A 41 10.92 6.97 -3.82
C ARG A 41 9.67 6.12 -3.63
N GLU A 42 9.80 4.97 -2.97
CA GLU A 42 8.66 4.09 -2.67
C GLU A 42 7.67 4.78 -1.73
N ARG A 43 8.18 5.47 -0.71
CA ARG A 43 7.38 6.28 0.21
C ARG A 43 6.63 7.40 -0.50
N ALA A 44 7.29 8.13 -1.41
CA ALA A 44 6.65 9.17 -2.21
C ALA A 44 5.53 8.60 -3.10
N LEU A 45 5.77 7.45 -3.73
CA LEU A 45 4.78 6.76 -4.54
C LEU A 45 3.57 6.33 -3.71
N CYS A 46 3.78 5.68 -2.56
CA CYS A 46 2.71 5.26 -1.66
C CYS A 46 1.85 6.45 -1.23
N ARG A 47 2.50 7.58 -0.88
CA ARG A 47 1.79 8.80 -0.50
C ARG A 47 0.95 9.36 -1.65
N ALA A 48 1.49 9.39 -2.87
CA ALA A 48 0.77 9.88 -4.04
C ALA A 48 -0.46 9.02 -4.34
N LEU A 49 -0.34 7.69 -4.25
CA LEU A 49 -1.45 6.75 -4.45
C LEU A 49 -2.54 6.92 -3.39
N LEU A 50 -2.17 7.10 -2.12
CA LEU A 50 -3.12 7.35 -1.03
C LEU A 50 -3.89 8.66 -1.23
N LEU A 51 -3.19 9.74 -1.58
CA LEU A 51 -3.81 11.04 -1.86
C LEU A 51 -4.76 10.94 -3.05
N HIS A 52 -4.38 10.21 -4.09
CA HIS A 52 -5.24 9.98 -5.24
C HIS A 52 -6.52 9.22 -4.87
N ALA A 53 -6.40 8.13 -4.10
CA ALA A 53 -7.55 7.34 -3.66
C ALA A 53 -8.54 8.15 -2.81
N LEU A 54 -8.04 8.99 -1.90
CA LEU A 54 -8.87 9.88 -1.09
C LEU A 54 -9.59 10.93 -1.96
N ALA A 55 -8.90 11.52 -2.92
CA ALA A 55 -9.50 12.49 -3.85
C ALA A 55 -10.62 11.86 -4.69
N GLU A 56 -10.45 10.60 -5.12
CA GLU A 56 -11.49 9.86 -5.85
C GLU A 56 -12.68 9.52 -4.95
N LEU A 57 -12.45 9.17 -3.68
CA LEU A 57 -13.53 8.98 -2.70
C LEU A 57 -14.34 10.27 -2.50
N ASP A 58 -13.68 11.41 -2.33
CA ASP A 58 -14.32 12.72 -2.17
C ASP A 58 -15.11 13.14 -3.43
N ARG A 59 -14.66 12.73 -4.62
CA ARG A 59 -15.40 12.91 -5.87
C ARG A 59 -16.65 12.02 -5.90
N ALA A 60 -16.51 10.74 -5.55
CA ALA A 60 -17.64 9.81 -5.51
C ALA A 60 -18.72 10.27 -4.52
N ASN A 61 -18.33 10.72 -3.32
CA ASN A 61 -19.27 11.23 -2.32
C ASN A 61 -20.01 12.49 -2.76
N ARG A 62 -19.36 13.41 -3.50
CA ARG A 62 -20.05 14.58 -4.08
C ARG A 62 -21.05 14.21 -5.18
N SER A 63 -20.92 13.03 -5.75
CA SER A 63 -21.79 12.52 -6.83
C SER A 63 -23.06 11.85 -6.29
N HIS A 64 -23.07 11.47 -5.01
CA HIS A 64 -24.19 10.84 -4.30
C HIS A 64 -24.51 11.64 -3.02
N PRO A 65 -25.42 12.65 -3.09
CA PRO A 65 -25.80 13.47 -1.95
C PRO A 65 -26.62 12.72 -0.89
#